data_AF-A0AAU7T5C3-F1
#
_entry.id   AF-A0AAU7T5C3-F1
#
_cell.length_a   1.000
_cell.length_b   1.000
_cell.length_c   1.000
_cell.angle_alpha   90.00
_cell.angle_beta   90.00
_cell.angle_gamma   90.00
#
_symmetry.space_group_name_H-M   'P 1'
#
loop_
_entity.id
_entity.type
_entity.pdbx_description
1 polymer ?
#
loop_
_entity_poly.entity_id
_entity_poly.type
_entity_poly.pdbx_seq_one_letter_code
_entity_poly.pdbx_strand_id
1 'polypeptide(L)'
;MTAIRARDALVVVDGDEVPGITIYGLAGRGRRQAAAFPRQVWIGEPGVDAFLLRGDAWEILSWDVPIIVWPTGEYFTAAVRDSLAARIGAGCSVAWVGAEGLPFCDPPELFNPTCMSGGVLAWMTAGGQFECALDPDRPLSPASDRLLSSLRQYAQGLADVT
;
A
#
# COMPACT_ATOMS: atom_id res chain seq x y z
N MET A 1 -11.38 -22.94 -16.30
CA MET A 1 -11.17 -22.33 -14.97
C MET A 1 -11.33 -20.83 -15.14
N THR A 2 -12.29 -20.21 -14.48
CA THR A 2 -12.45 -18.75 -14.48
C THR A 2 -11.33 -18.17 -13.61
N ALA A 3 -10.60 -17.18 -14.11
CA ALA A 3 -9.55 -16.55 -13.31
C ALA A 3 -10.18 -15.80 -12.11
N ILE A 4 -9.59 -15.97 -10.93
CA ILE A 4 -10.01 -15.26 -9.70
C ILE A 4 -9.73 -13.77 -9.90
N ARG A 5 -10.72 -12.91 -9.62
CA ARG A 5 -10.56 -11.45 -9.71
C ARG A 5 -9.87 -10.93 -8.45
N ALA A 6 -9.13 -9.83 -8.56
CA ALA A 6 -8.45 -9.22 -7.44
C ALA A 6 -9.42 -8.90 -6.28
N ARG A 7 -10.60 -8.36 -6.58
CA ARG A 7 -11.62 -8.03 -5.55
C ARG A 7 -12.11 -9.23 -4.72
N ASP A 8 -11.97 -10.45 -5.25
CA ASP A 8 -12.42 -11.68 -4.59
C ASP A 8 -11.30 -12.26 -3.70
N ALA A 9 -10.07 -11.77 -3.84
CA ALA A 9 -8.89 -12.28 -3.15
C ALA A 9 -8.28 -11.29 -2.14
N LEU A 10 -8.60 -10.00 -2.25
CA LEU A 10 -8.03 -8.95 -1.40
C LEU A 10 -8.92 -8.69 -0.19
N VAL A 11 -8.34 -8.85 1.00
CA VAL A 11 -9.01 -8.64 2.28
C VAL A 11 -8.16 -7.77 3.22
N VAL A 12 -8.81 -7.21 4.23
CA VAL A 12 -8.22 -6.54 5.40
C VAL A 12 -8.87 -7.10 6.66
N VAL A 13 -8.23 -6.90 7.82
CA VAL A 13 -8.79 -7.31 9.11
C VAL A 13 -9.47 -6.13 9.79
N ASP A 14 -10.80 -6.15 9.85
CA ASP A 14 -11.64 -5.20 10.61
C ASP A 14 -12.50 -5.99 11.60
N GLY A 15 -11.85 -6.54 12.63
CA GLY A 15 -12.43 -7.54 13.53
C GLY A 15 -12.58 -8.94 12.89
N ASP A 16 -12.98 -8.99 11.62
CA ASP A 16 -13.05 -10.16 10.73
C ASP A 16 -12.37 -9.83 9.38
N GLU A 17 -12.06 -10.86 8.57
CA GLU A 17 -11.57 -10.66 7.19
C GLU A 17 -12.70 -10.12 6.30
N VAL A 18 -12.53 -8.89 5.80
CA VAL A 18 -13.47 -8.22 4.90
C VAL A 18 -12.77 -7.79 3.61
N PRO A 19 -13.49 -7.71 2.46
CA PRO A 19 -12.88 -7.24 1.21
C PRO A 19 -12.24 -5.87 1.39
N GLY A 20 -11.01 -5.68 0.93
CA GLY A 20 -10.30 -4.42 1.15
C GLY A 20 -8.84 -4.46 0.72
N ILE A 21 -8.17 -3.33 0.95
CA ILE A 21 -6.73 -3.19 0.71
C ILE A 21 -6.07 -2.45 1.88
N THR A 22 -4.77 -2.65 2.05
CA THR A 22 -3.97 -1.88 2.99
C THR A 22 -3.08 -0.89 2.26
N ILE A 23 -3.08 0.36 2.72
CA ILE A 23 -2.27 1.46 2.17
C ILE A 23 -1.18 1.84 3.16
N TYR A 24 0.05 1.53 2.80
CA TYR A 24 1.24 1.78 3.58
C TYR A 24 2.01 3.01 3.11
N GLY A 25 2.78 3.61 4.02
CA GLY A 25 3.75 4.65 3.72
C GLY A 25 4.94 4.59 4.66
N LEU A 26 6.15 4.54 4.11
CA LEU A 26 7.40 4.52 4.86
C LEU A 26 7.90 5.94 5.09
N ALA A 27 8.11 6.31 6.36
CA ALA A 27 8.68 7.58 6.76
C ALA A 27 9.86 7.37 7.72
N GLY A 28 10.72 8.38 7.82
CA GLY A 28 11.71 8.45 8.89
C GLY A 28 11.06 8.73 10.23
N ARG A 29 11.56 8.12 11.30
CA ARG A 29 10.99 8.27 12.64
C ARG A 29 10.88 9.74 13.04
N GLY A 30 9.69 10.17 13.44
CA GLY A 30 9.42 11.54 13.88
C GLY A 30 9.42 12.58 12.74
N ARG A 31 9.54 12.14 11.48
CA ARG A 31 9.42 13.02 10.30
C ARG A 31 8.03 12.99 9.67
N ARG A 32 7.15 12.10 10.16
CA ARG A 32 5.77 12.01 9.67
C ARG A 32 4.96 13.25 10.06
N GLN A 33 4.13 13.69 9.14
CA GLN A 33 3.06 14.64 9.40
C GLN A 33 1.74 13.87 9.55
N ALA A 34 0.75 14.51 10.17
CA ALA A 34 -0.61 13.97 10.17
C ALA A 34 -1.17 14.04 8.75
N ALA A 35 -1.68 12.91 8.26
CA ALA A 35 -2.45 12.85 7.03
C ALA A 35 -3.79 12.19 7.31
N ALA A 36 -4.85 12.78 6.76
CA ALA A 36 -6.16 12.16 6.73
C ALA A 36 -6.24 11.25 5.50
N PHE A 37 -6.88 10.09 5.66
CA PHE A 37 -7.25 9.27 4.51
C PHE A 37 -8.30 10.01 3.67
N PRO A 38 -8.13 10.13 2.34
CA PRO A 38 -9.04 10.90 1.49
C PRO A 38 -10.35 10.13 1.23
N ARG A 39 -11.18 9.93 2.24
CA ARG A 39 -12.42 9.11 2.18
C ARG A 39 -13.32 9.45 0.98
N GLN A 40 -13.42 10.72 0.63
CA GLN A 40 -14.27 11.25 -0.43
C GLN A 40 -13.93 10.74 -1.84
N VAL A 41 -12.73 10.19 -2.06
CA VAL A 41 -12.36 9.64 -3.39
C VAL A 41 -12.78 8.17 -3.55
N TRP A 42 -13.26 7.53 -2.48
CA TRP A 42 -13.69 6.14 -2.45
C TRP A 42 -15.22 6.05 -2.40
N ILE A 43 -15.78 5.13 -3.19
CA ILE A 43 -17.23 4.90 -3.18
C ILE A 43 -17.66 4.38 -1.81
N GLY A 44 -18.64 5.04 -1.19
CA GLY A 44 -19.15 4.67 0.13
C GLY A 44 -18.33 5.21 1.31
N GLU A 45 -17.27 6.00 1.06
CA GLU A 45 -16.47 6.69 2.08
C GLU A 45 -16.10 5.80 3.28
N PRO A 46 -15.29 4.75 3.05
CA PRO A 46 -15.11 3.69 4.03
C PRO A 46 -14.54 4.21 5.37
N GLY A 47 -14.98 3.58 6.45
CA GLY A 47 -14.30 3.65 7.73
C GLY A 47 -12.93 3.00 7.58
N VAL A 48 -11.87 3.73 7.93
CA VAL A 48 -10.49 3.26 7.79
C VAL A 48 -9.85 3.18 9.16
N ASP A 49 -9.23 2.04 9.44
CA ASP A 49 -8.40 1.83 10.60
C ASP A 49 -6.95 2.18 10.27
N ALA A 50 -6.35 2.98 11.16
CA ALA A 50 -4.99 3.45 11.02
C ALA A 50 -4.10 2.79 12.08
N PHE A 51 -2.98 2.23 11.64
CA PHE A 51 -1.98 1.65 12.51
C PHE A 51 -0.59 2.16 12.14
N LEU A 52 0.34 1.92 13.06
CA LEU A 52 1.71 2.43 12.97
C LEU A 52 2.66 1.32 13.38
N LEU A 53 3.46 0.86 12.42
CA LEU A 53 4.63 0.04 12.70
C LEU A 53 5.83 0.96 12.86
N ARG A 54 6.76 0.61 13.74
CA ARG A 54 7.91 1.45 14.06
C ARG A 54 9.14 0.61 14.36
N GLY A 55 10.28 1.08 13.90
CA GLY A 55 11.60 0.65 14.36
C GLY A 55 12.41 1.84 14.86
N ASP A 56 13.72 1.70 14.95
CA ASP A 56 14.58 2.73 15.54
C ASP A 56 14.69 3.98 14.66
N ALA A 57 14.73 3.81 13.34
CA ALA A 57 14.88 4.90 12.38
C ALA A 57 13.67 5.12 11.47
N TRP A 58 12.70 4.20 11.47
CA TRP A 58 11.61 4.16 10.51
C TRP A 58 10.23 4.06 11.18
N GLU A 59 9.22 4.53 10.45
CA GLU A 59 7.80 4.38 10.74
C GLU A 59 7.09 3.92 9.46
N ILE A 60 6.23 2.91 9.54
CA ILE A 60 5.30 2.55 8.47
C ILE A 60 3.90 2.94 8.94
N LEU A 61 3.34 3.95 8.28
CA LEU A 61 1.95 4.35 8.47
C LEU A 61 1.06 3.50 7.58
N SER A 62 0.00 2.93 8.13
CA SER A 62 -0.90 2.06 7.39
C SER A 62 -2.36 2.44 7.59
N TRP A 63 -3.15 2.15 6.57
CA TRP A 63 -4.60 2.33 6.52
C TRP A 63 -5.18 1.05 5.97
N ASP A 64 -5.96 0.34 6.78
CA ASP A 64 -6.80 -0.73 6.28
C ASP A 64 -8.09 -0.12 5.76
N VAL A 65 -8.37 -0.39 4.50
CA VAL A 65 -9.49 0.19 3.76
C VAL A 65 -10.45 -0.94 3.37
N PRO A 66 -11.48 -1.21 4.20
CA PRO A 66 -12.61 -2.05 3.80
C PRO A 66 -13.30 -1.46 2.57
N ILE A 67 -13.54 -2.27 1.55
CA ILE A 67 -14.16 -1.86 0.28
C ILE A 67 -15.42 -2.69 0.04
N ILE A 68 -16.57 -2.09 0.33
CA ILE A 68 -17.89 -2.68 0.07
C ILE A 68 -18.22 -2.58 -1.42
N VAL A 69 -17.91 -1.42 -2.03
CA VAL A 69 -18.18 -1.14 -3.44
C VAL A 69 -16.87 -0.77 -4.12
N TRP A 70 -16.33 -1.70 -4.89
CA TRP A 70 -15.10 -1.50 -5.65
C TRP A 70 -15.32 -0.50 -6.78
N PRO A 71 -14.63 0.66 -6.80
CA PRO A 71 -14.53 1.45 -8.01
C PRO A 71 -13.79 0.63 -9.06
N THR A 72 -13.99 0.95 -10.34
CA THR A 72 -13.36 0.22 -11.46
C THR A 72 -12.71 1.19 -12.43
N GLY A 73 -11.75 0.66 -13.22
CA GLY A 73 -11.00 1.45 -14.20
C GLY A 73 -10.32 2.68 -13.58
N GLU A 74 -10.45 3.82 -14.25
CA GLU A 74 -9.77 5.06 -13.86
C GLU A 74 -10.19 5.58 -12.48
N TYR A 75 -11.43 5.34 -12.04
CA TYR A 75 -11.88 5.74 -10.71
C TYR A 75 -11.11 5.01 -9.60
N PHE A 76 -10.83 3.72 -9.79
CA PHE A 76 -10.03 2.96 -8.85
C PHE A 76 -8.58 3.45 -8.83
N THR A 77 -7.98 3.62 -10.02
CA THR A 77 -6.61 4.12 -10.13
C THR A 77 -6.46 5.51 -9.53
N ALA A 78 -7.45 6.40 -9.70
CA ALA A 78 -7.47 7.73 -9.10
C ALA A 78 -7.58 7.66 -7.57
N ALA A 79 -8.48 6.84 -7.03
CA ALA A 79 -8.65 6.66 -5.59
C ALA A 79 -7.36 6.12 -4.92
N VAL A 80 -6.70 5.15 -5.55
CA VAL A 80 -5.40 4.64 -5.11
C VAL A 80 -4.33 5.72 -5.20
N ARG A 81 -4.25 6.45 -6.33
CA ARG A 81 -3.27 7.54 -6.51
C ARG A 81 -3.39 8.59 -5.42
N ASP A 82 -4.60 9.08 -5.16
CA ASP A 82 -4.84 10.16 -4.19
C ASP A 82 -4.53 9.68 -2.76
N SER A 83 -4.83 8.42 -2.45
CA SER A 83 -4.51 7.82 -1.16
C SER A 83 -2.99 7.65 -0.95
N LEU A 84 -2.26 7.22 -1.98
CA LEU A 84 -0.79 7.16 -1.93
C LEU A 84 -0.18 8.57 -1.89
N ALA A 85 -0.73 9.54 -2.64
CA ALA A 85 -0.30 10.92 -2.61
C ALA A 85 -0.49 11.55 -1.21
N ALA A 86 -1.57 11.20 -0.51
CA ALA A 86 -1.77 11.62 0.89
C ALA A 86 -0.65 11.09 1.81
N ARG A 87 -0.16 9.86 1.59
CA ARG A 87 1.00 9.32 2.33
C ARG A 87 2.29 10.05 1.97
N ILE A 88 2.55 10.26 0.69
CA ILE A 88 3.74 11.01 0.24
C ILE A 88 3.73 12.43 0.81
N GLY A 89 2.59 13.13 0.76
CA GLY A 89 2.40 14.45 1.36
C GLY A 89 2.61 14.47 2.88
N ALA A 90 2.42 13.33 3.54
CA ALA A 90 2.71 13.15 4.98
C ALA A 90 4.20 13.01 5.30
N GLY A 91 5.09 13.06 4.31
CA GLY A 91 6.54 12.91 4.48
C GLY A 91 7.05 11.48 4.28
N CYS A 92 6.25 10.58 3.69
CA CYS A 92 6.71 9.25 3.31
C CYS A 92 7.64 9.31 2.09
N SER A 93 8.72 8.52 2.08
CA SER A 93 9.60 8.38 0.92
C SER A 93 8.99 7.48 -0.15
N VAL A 94 8.28 6.44 0.27
CA VAL A 94 7.55 5.49 -0.57
C VAL A 94 6.22 5.16 0.08
N ALA A 95 5.17 5.06 -0.73
CA ALA A 95 3.86 4.56 -0.34
C ALA A 95 3.46 3.40 -1.26
N TRP A 96 2.75 2.41 -0.74
CA TRP A 96 2.33 1.25 -1.53
C TRP A 96 1.02 0.65 -1.04
N VAL A 97 0.42 -0.15 -1.92
CA VAL A 97 -0.78 -0.95 -1.63
C VAL A 97 -0.37 -2.41 -1.44
N GLY A 98 -0.86 -3.02 -0.38
CA GLY A 98 -0.88 -4.47 -0.15
C GLY A 98 -2.27 -4.91 0.32
N ALA A 99 -2.35 -6.09 0.92
CA ALA A 99 -3.56 -6.63 1.54
C ALA A 99 -3.17 -7.73 2.53
N GLU A 100 -4.10 -8.10 3.40
CA GLU A 100 -3.93 -9.23 4.31
C GLU A 100 -3.68 -10.54 3.53
N GLY A 101 -2.85 -11.41 4.10
CA GLY A 101 -2.42 -12.65 3.46
C GLY A 101 -1.40 -12.49 2.33
N LEU A 102 -1.08 -11.27 1.90
CA LEU A 102 0.00 -11.03 0.94
C LEU A 102 1.37 -10.88 1.63
N PRO A 103 2.48 -11.26 0.98
CA PRO A 103 3.81 -11.17 1.58
C PRO A 103 4.20 -9.75 2.00
N PHE A 104 4.64 -9.60 3.25
CA PHE A 104 5.04 -8.33 3.85
C PHE A 104 6.25 -8.53 4.76
N CYS A 105 7.17 -7.58 4.72
CA CYS A 105 8.33 -7.52 5.62
C CYS A 105 8.55 -6.10 6.11
N ASP A 106 8.82 -5.97 7.40
CA ASP A 106 9.34 -4.72 7.97
C ASP A 106 10.80 -4.49 7.54
N PRO A 107 11.32 -3.26 7.61
CA PRO A 107 12.76 -3.02 7.61
C PRO A 107 13.50 -3.91 8.63
N PRO A 108 14.71 -4.40 8.31
CA PRO A 108 15.51 -4.03 7.15
C PRO A 108 15.16 -4.80 5.86
N GLU A 109 14.13 -5.65 5.86
CA GLU A 109 13.78 -6.51 4.72
C GLU A 109 12.69 -5.92 3.83
N LEU A 110 12.24 -4.69 4.12
CA LEU A 110 11.25 -3.99 3.31
C LEU A 110 11.70 -3.91 1.83
N PHE A 111 10.79 -4.28 0.95
CA PHE A 111 10.97 -4.47 -0.49
C PHE A 111 12.04 -5.51 -0.90
N ASN A 112 12.49 -6.39 0.00
CA ASN A 112 13.33 -7.52 -0.38
C ASN A 112 12.49 -8.56 -1.15
N PRO A 113 12.83 -8.89 -2.41
CA PRO A 113 12.08 -9.89 -3.18
C PRO A 113 11.99 -11.26 -2.51
N THR A 114 12.96 -11.64 -1.66
CA THR A 114 12.94 -12.96 -0.98
C THR A 114 11.73 -13.13 -0.05
N CYS A 115 11.14 -12.04 0.43
CA CYS A 115 10.02 -12.09 1.37
C CYS A 115 8.84 -11.17 1.02
N MET A 116 8.96 -10.30 0.01
CA MET A 116 7.87 -9.43 -0.46
C MET A 116 7.45 -9.66 -1.91
N SER A 117 8.00 -10.66 -2.61
CA SER A 117 7.52 -11.00 -3.96
C SER A 117 6.03 -11.31 -3.92
N GLY A 118 5.24 -10.60 -4.74
CA GLY A 118 3.78 -10.70 -4.74
C GLY A 118 3.04 -9.75 -3.78
N GLY A 119 3.75 -9.03 -2.91
CA GLY A 119 3.16 -8.23 -1.82
C GLY A 119 2.71 -6.81 -2.17
N VAL A 120 3.26 -6.24 -3.25
CA VAL A 120 3.01 -4.84 -3.65
C VAL A 120 2.13 -4.79 -4.89
N LEU A 121 1.00 -4.10 -4.82
CA LEU A 121 -0.02 -4.06 -5.88
C LEU A 121 -0.08 -2.72 -6.63
N ALA A 122 0.32 -1.64 -5.95
CA ALA A 122 0.48 -0.29 -6.49
C ALA A 122 1.47 0.48 -5.62
N TRP A 123 2.10 1.52 -6.16
CA TRP A 123 3.12 2.27 -5.43
C TRP A 123 3.25 3.71 -5.90
N MET A 124 3.83 4.54 -5.03
CA MET A 124 4.22 5.91 -5.31
C MET A 124 5.51 6.25 -4.57
N THR A 125 6.40 7.03 -5.18
CA THR A 125 7.60 7.58 -4.53
C THR A 125 7.45 9.07 -4.28
N ALA A 126 8.22 9.60 -3.33
CA ALA A 126 8.32 11.05 -3.11
C ALA A 126 8.84 11.84 -4.32
N GLY A 127 9.49 11.16 -5.27
CA GLY A 127 9.90 11.73 -6.55
C GLY A 127 8.76 11.90 -7.56
N GLY A 128 7.53 11.52 -7.21
CA GLY A 128 6.33 11.66 -8.06
C GLY A 128 6.10 10.50 -9.03
N GLN A 129 6.89 9.44 -8.95
CA GLN A 129 6.66 8.24 -9.74
C GLN A 129 5.48 7.48 -9.15
N PHE A 130 4.58 6.99 -10.00
CA PHE A 130 3.37 6.27 -9.60
C PHE A 130 3.05 5.19 -10.62
N GLU A 131 2.66 4.01 -10.12
CA GLU A 131 2.13 2.92 -10.93
C GLU A 131 1.07 2.16 -10.15
N CYS A 132 0.00 1.77 -10.84
CA CYS A 132 -1.09 0.97 -10.29
C CYS A 132 -1.52 -0.06 -11.34
N ALA A 133 -1.03 -1.29 -11.18
CA ALA A 133 -1.41 -2.43 -12.02
C ALA A 133 -2.65 -3.15 -11.48
N LEU A 134 -3.09 -2.81 -10.26
CA LEU A 134 -4.26 -3.38 -9.61
C LEU A 134 -5.54 -2.90 -10.32
N ASP A 135 -6.25 -3.85 -10.92
CA ASP A 135 -7.60 -3.68 -11.45
C ASP A 135 -8.53 -4.69 -10.73
N PRO A 136 -9.56 -4.23 -10.00
CA PRO A 136 -10.45 -5.09 -9.24
C PRO A 136 -11.18 -6.17 -10.06
N ASP A 137 -11.33 -6.00 -11.38
CA ASP A 137 -11.96 -6.98 -12.28
C ASP A 137 -10.98 -7.90 -13.00
N ARG A 138 -9.67 -7.74 -12.78
CA ARG A 138 -8.62 -8.57 -13.36
C ARG A 138 -7.94 -9.43 -12.29
N PRO A 139 -7.18 -10.46 -12.71
CA PRO A 139 -6.29 -11.16 -11.79
C PRO A 139 -5.28 -10.20 -11.15
N LEU A 140 -4.82 -10.55 -9.95
CA LEU A 140 -3.73 -9.81 -9.30
C LEU A 140 -2.50 -9.78 -10.20
N SER A 141 -1.92 -8.60 -10.32
CA SER A 141 -0.66 -8.37 -11.03
C SER A 141 0.31 -7.60 -10.12
N PRO A 142 0.92 -8.28 -9.13
CA PRO A 142 1.84 -7.63 -8.21
C PRO A 142 3.09 -7.07 -8.91
N ALA A 143 3.78 -6.16 -8.23
CA ALA A 143 5.07 -5.63 -8.63
C ALA A 143 6.09 -6.76 -8.84
N SER A 144 6.88 -6.64 -9.90
CA SER A 144 7.99 -7.58 -10.15
C SER A 144 9.11 -7.43 -9.12
N ASP A 145 9.90 -8.48 -8.92
CA ASP A 145 11.09 -8.46 -8.05
C ASP A 145 12.10 -7.37 -8.44
N ARG A 146 12.20 -7.06 -9.74
CA ARG A 146 13.03 -5.95 -10.24
C ARG A 146 12.52 -4.60 -9.76
N LEU A 147 11.20 -4.42 -9.77
CA LEU A 147 10.56 -3.21 -9.26
C LEU A 147 10.71 -3.12 -7.73
N LEU A 148 10.51 -4.21 -6.99
CA LEU A 148 10.77 -4.26 -5.54
C LEU A 148 12.21 -3.82 -5.21
N SER A 149 13.19 -4.37 -5.94
CA SER A 149 14.60 -3.97 -5.81
C SER A 149 14.83 -2.48 -6.08
N SER A 150 14.04 -1.88 -6.97
CA SER A 150 14.07 -0.44 -7.27
C SER A 150 13.41 0.39 -6.16
N LEU A 151 12.26 -0.06 -5.64
CA LEU A 151 11.57 0.58 -4.50
C LEU A 151 12.43 0.59 -3.24
N ARG A 152 13.22 -0.46 -3.02
CA ARG A 152 14.19 -0.53 -1.93
C ARG A 152 15.19 0.62 -1.94
N GLN A 153 15.61 1.09 -3.12
CA GLN A 153 16.54 2.22 -3.24
C GLN A 153 15.92 3.54 -2.73
N TYR A 154 14.61 3.74 -2.92
CA TYR A 154 13.90 4.90 -2.38
C TYR A 154 13.63 4.80 -0.87
N ALA A 155 13.77 3.59 -0.32
CA ALA A 155 13.68 3.31 1.10
C ALA A 155 15.07 3.33 1.78
N GLN A 156 16.15 3.59 1.04
CA GLN A 156 17.52 3.52 1.53
C GLN A 156 17.75 4.41 2.76
N GLY A 157 18.40 3.86 3.78
CA GLY A 157 18.63 4.54 5.07
C GLY A 157 17.44 4.53 6.03
N LEU A 158 16.28 4.01 5.61
CA LEU A 158 15.12 3.69 6.46
C LEU A 158 14.82 2.18 6.46
N ALA A 159 14.94 1.54 5.30
CA ALA A 159 14.77 0.12 5.09
C ALA A 159 16.04 -0.71 5.33
N ASP A 160 17.14 -0.12 5.77
CA ASP A 160 18.43 -0.83 5.99
C ASP A 160 18.89 -0.79 7.46
N VAL A 161 18.03 -0.27 8.33
CA VAL A 161 18.31 -0.02 9.75
C VAL A 161 17.34 -0.86 10.57
N THR A 162 17.90 -1.71 11.43
CA THR A 162 17.19 -2.49 12.44
C THR A 162 16.47 -1.59 13.43
#